data_AF-G0NXI3-F1
#
_entry.id   AF-G0NXI3-F1
#
_cell.length_a   1.000
_cell.length_b   1.000
_cell.length_c   1.000
_cell.angle_alpha   90.00
_cell.angle_beta   90.00
_cell.angle_gamma   90.00
#
_symmetry.space_group_name_H-M   'P 1'
#
loop_
_entity.id
_entity.type
_entity.pdbx_description
1 polymer ?
#
loop_
_entity_poly.entity_id
_entity_poly.type
_entity_poly.pdbx_seq_one_letter_code
_entity_poly.pdbx_strand_id
1 'polypeptide(L)'
;MGSSTVLRIVLVSANILLALFIFQNGFLLKRQEISSKSSCADAHAQPGQPCWMEQQYKRVILILVDALRYDFLIPQKLEKESLEWFYKGQMKEVGKMIANGKASIGTLLADPPTTTLQRLKALTTGTLPTFIDAGDNFSPDAAVNEDSFIYQAAQLGKNVNLLGDDTW
;
A
#
# COMPACT_ATOMS: atom_id res chain seq x y z
N MET A 1 -9.01 -35.98 41.38
CA MET A 1 -9.50 -34.66 40.95
C MET A 1 -11.01 -34.66 41.07
N GLY A 2 -11.62 -33.68 41.74
CA GLY A 2 -13.08 -33.66 41.92
C GLY A 2 -13.81 -33.48 40.59
N SER A 3 -14.96 -34.14 40.41
CA SER A 3 -15.81 -34.04 39.21
C SER A 3 -16.09 -32.57 38.82
N SER A 4 -16.28 -31.70 39.82
CA SER A 4 -16.43 -30.24 39.65
C SER A 4 -15.20 -29.56 39.05
N THR A 5 -13.98 -29.98 39.42
CA THR A 5 -12.74 -29.44 38.88
C THR A 5 -12.55 -29.84 37.41
N VAL A 6 -12.86 -31.09 37.06
CA VAL A 6 -12.79 -31.58 35.68
C VAL A 6 -13.78 -30.82 34.79
N LEU A 7 -15.01 -30.63 35.26
CA LEU A 7 -16.04 -29.86 34.53
C LEU A 7 -15.60 -28.41 34.27
N ARG A 8 -14.98 -27.75 35.25
CA ARG A 8 -14.47 -26.37 35.08
C ARG A 8 -13.35 -26.29 34.04
N ILE A 9 -12.42 -27.25 34.06
CA ILE A 9 -11.33 -27.30 33.07
C ILE A 9 -11.91 -27.47 31.67
N VAL A 10 -12.85 -28.41 31.47
CA VAL A 10 -13.50 -28.63 30.17
C VAL A 10 -14.22 -27.37 29.69
N LEU A 11 -14.96 -26.67 30.55
CA LEU A 11 -15.64 -25.43 30.20
C LEU A 11 -14.66 -24.32 29.80
N VAL A 12 -13.58 -24.12 30.55
CA VAL A 12 -12.56 -23.10 30.23
C VAL A 12 -11.88 -23.43 28.90
N SER A 13 -11.46 -24.68 28.70
CA SER A 13 -10.85 -25.13 27.45
C SER A 13 -11.80 -24.94 26.25
N ALA A 14 -13.08 -25.28 26.40
CA ALA A 14 -14.07 -25.10 25.34
C ALA A 14 -14.26 -23.61 24.97
N ASN A 15 -14.31 -22.72 25.97
CA ASN A 15 -14.41 -21.28 25.73
C ASN A 15 -13.17 -20.71 25.05
N ILE A 16 -11.97 -21.13 25.46
CA ILE A 16 -10.72 -20.70 24.81
C ILE A 16 -10.67 -21.19 23.36
N LEU A 17 -11.04 -22.44 23.10
CA LEU A 17 -11.08 -22.97 21.73
C LEU A 17 -12.10 -22.25 20.86
N LEU A 18 -13.29 -21.95 21.40
CA LEU A 18 -14.31 -21.17 20.69
C LEU A 18 -13.83 -19.74 20.40
N ALA A 19 -13.20 -19.09 21.38
CA ALA A 19 -12.64 -17.75 21.21
C ALA A 19 -11.53 -17.73 20.14
N LEU A 20 -10.62 -18.71 20.17
CA LEU A 20 -9.58 -18.87 19.15
C LEU A 20 -10.19 -19.11 17.76
N PHE A 21 -11.23 -19.94 17.66
CA PHE A 21 -11.93 -20.18 16.40
C PHE A 21 -12.57 -18.89 15.85
N ILE A 22 -13.31 -18.15 16.68
CA ILE A 22 -13.93 -16.87 16.27
C ILE A 22 -12.84 -15.86 15.89
N PHE A 23 -11.77 -15.76 16.68
CA PHE A 23 -10.65 -14.86 16.43
C PHE A 23 -9.96 -15.17 15.09
N GLN A 24 -9.68 -16.43 14.78
CA GLN A 24 -9.06 -16.84 13.51
C GLN A 24 -9.94 -16.52 12.29
N ASN A 25 -11.26 -16.49 12.44
CA ASN A 25 -12.18 -16.15 11.35
C ASN A 25 -12.39 -14.65 11.17
N GLY A 26 -12.28 -13.84 12.24
CA GLY A 26 -12.58 -12.39 12.20
C GLY A 26 -11.36 -11.47 12.21
N PHE A 27 -10.25 -11.88 12.83
CA PHE A 27 -9.07 -11.02 13.00
C PHE A 27 -8.16 -11.00 11.77
N LEU A 28 -8.02 -12.14 11.10
CA LEU A 28 -7.24 -12.25 9.87
C LEU A 28 -8.14 -11.89 8.69
N LEU A 29 -8.11 -10.63 8.29
CA LEU A 29 -8.69 -10.18 7.02
C LEU A 29 -8.06 -10.99 5.89
N LYS A 30 -8.78 -12.02 5.42
CA LYS A 30 -8.41 -12.78 4.22
C LYS A 30 -9.02 -12.04 3.04
N ARG A 31 -8.21 -11.28 2.31
CA ARG A 31 -8.66 -10.77 1.03
C ARG A 31 -8.50 -11.86 -0.02
N GLN A 32 -9.52 -12.00 -0.85
CA GLN A 32 -9.42 -12.79 -2.06
C GLN A 32 -8.72 -11.94 -3.13
N GLU A 33 -7.57 -12.41 -3.60
CA GLU A 33 -6.93 -11.81 -4.77
C GLU A 33 -7.83 -12.03 -5.98
N ILE A 34 -8.17 -10.95 -6.69
CA ILE A 34 -8.97 -11.02 -7.90
C ILE A 34 -7.98 -11.08 -9.07
N SER A 35 -7.98 -12.20 -9.79
CA SER A 35 -7.12 -12.41 -10.96
C SER A 35 -7.65 -11.74 -12.24
N SER A 36 -8.84 -11.14 -12.18
CA SER A 36 -9.42 -10.40 -13.30
C SER A 36 -8.61 -9.13 -13.58
N LYS A 37 -8.35 -8.87 -14.87
CA LYS A 37 -7.68 -7.66 -15.36
C LYS A 37 -8.71 -6.75 -16.00
N SER A 38 -8.55 -5.44 -15.80
CA SER A 38 -9.47 -4.46 -16.36
C SER A 38 -9.32 -4.39 -17.88
N SER A 39 -10.43 -4.21 -18.58
CA SER A 39 -10.54 -4.10 -20.03
C SER A 39 -11.29 -2.83 -20.43
N CYS A 40 -11.19 -2.45 -21.70
CA CYS A 40 -11.92 -1.28 -22.22
C CYS A 40 -13.46 -1.44 -22.12
N ALA A 41 -13.95 -2.68 -22.14
CA ALA A 41 -15.38 -2.96 -21.99
C ALA A 41 -15.91 -2.54 -20.61
N ASP A 42 -15.05 -2.57 -19.59
CA ASP A 42 -15.39 -2.19 -18.22
C ASP A 42 -15.53 -0.67 -18.04
N ALA A 43 -14.97 0.12 -18.97
CA ALA A 43 -14.94 1.57 -18.86
C ALA A 43 -16.17 2.27 -19.44
N HIS A 44 -17.12 1.52 -20.01
CA HIS A 44 -18.33 2.04 -20.66
C HIS A 44 -18.06 3.17 -21.68
N ALA A 45 -16.88 3.20 -22.29
CA ALA A 45 -16.48 4.22 -23.25
C ALA A 45 -17.19 4.02 -24.60
N GLN A 46 -17.54 5.14 -25.26
CA GLN A 46 -18.14 5.11 -26.59
C GLN A 46 -17.10 4.74 -27.67
N PRO A 47 -17.52 4.16 -28.81
CA PRO A 47 -16.62 3.88 -29.93
C PRO A 47 -15.86 5.12 -30.38
N GLY A 48 -14.52 5.05 -30.40
CA GLY A 48 -13.64 6.15 -30.79
C GLY A 48 -13.23 7.09 -29.65
N GLN A 49 -13.74 6.89 -28.44
CA GLN A 49 -13.23 7.57 -27.23
C GLN A 49 -12.15 6.74 -26.54
N PRO A 50 -11.22 7.39 -25.82
CA PRO A 50 -10.29 6.66 -24.98
C PRO A 50 -11.07 5.87 -23.91
N CYS A 51 -10.66 4.63 -23.68
CA CYS A 51 -11.26 3.78 -22.66
C CYS A 51 -11.14 4.42 -21.27
N TRP A 52 -10.01 5.07 -21.01
CA TRP A 52 -9.68 5.68 -19.72
C TRP A 52 -9.47 7.19 -19.87
N MET A 53 -8.92 7.82 -18.83
CA MET A 53 -8.54 9.23 -18.87
C MET A 53 -7.61 9.54 -20.04
N GLU A 54 -7.80 10.71 -20.66
CA GLU A 54 -6.91 11.20 -21.70
C GLU A 54 -5.48 11.40 -21.17
N GLN A 55 -4.50 11.00 -21.98
CA GLN A 55 -3.09 11.09 -21.63
C GLN A 55 -2.65 12.55 -21.46
N GLN A 56 -2.39 12.97 -20.22
CA GLN A 56 -1.93 14.34 -19.92
C GLN A 56 -0.42 14.52 -20.11
N TYR A 57 0.37 13.45 -19.97
CA TYR A 57 1.83 13.52 -19.98
C TYR A 57 2.44 12.47 -20.90
N LYS A 58 3.54 12.82 -21.60
CA LYS A 58 4.26 11.91 -22.50
C LYS A 58 5.14 10.89 -21.76
N ARG A 59 5.61 11.24 -20.56
CA ARG A 59 6.48 10.42 -19.71
C ARG A 59 6.12 10.67 -18.25
N VAL A 60 6.14 9.60 -17.47
CA VAL A 60 5.98 9.63 -16.01
C VAL A 60 7.21 8.99 -15.40
N ILE A 61 7.71 9.58 -14.31
CA ILE A 61 8.76 9.01 -13.47
C ILE A 61 8.16 8.90 -12.07
N LEU A 62 8.02 7.67 -11.59
CA LEU A 62 7.61 7.40 -10.22
C LEU A 62 8.86 7.06 -9.42
N ILE A 63 9.13 7.84 -8.37
CA ILE A 63 10.24 7.59 -7.45
C ILE A 63 9.62 7.22 -6.11
N LEU A 64 9.88 6.01 -5.64
CA LEU A 64 9.54 5.60 -4.29
C LEU A 64 10.77 5.72 -3.40
N VAL A 65 10.61 6.37 -2.26
CA VAL A 65 11.67 6.54 -1.27
C VAL A 65 11.20 5.83 -0.01
N ASP A 66 11.89 4.76 0.36
CA ASP A 66 11.58 4.04 1.58
C ASP A 66 11.80 4.92 2.82
N ALA A 67 10.91 4.78 3.81
CA ALA A 67 10.90 5.54 5.05
C ALA A 67 10.91 7.08 4.89
N LEU A 68 10.45 7.63 3.75
CA LEU A 68 10.33 9.09 3.57
C LEU A 68 9.14 9.64 4.36
N ARG A 69 9.42 10.20 5.53
CA ARG A 69 8.40 10.84 6.37
C ARG A 69 7.90 12.15 5.75
N TYR A 70 6.60 12.40 5.92
CA TYR A 70 5.92 13.61 5.45
C TYR A 70 6.55 14.91 5.99
N ASP A 71 7.01 14.93 7.24
CA ASP A 71 7.57 16.12 7.88
C ASP A 71 8.95 16.54 7.33
N PHE A 72 9.63 15.69 6.56
CA PHE A 72 10.86 16.05 5.86
C PHE A 72 10.58 16.98 4.66
N LEU A 73 9.38 16.89 4.09
CA LEU A 73 8.97 17.58 2.86
C LEU A 73 8.30 18.95 3.14
N ILE A 74 7.59 19.08 4.26
CA ILE A 74 6.83 20.31 4.57
C ILE A 74 7.80 21.44 4.89
N PRO A 75 7.77 22.55 4.12
CA PRO A 75 8.55 23.73 4.46
C PRO A 75 8.04 24.33 5.77
N GLN A 76 8.87 24.36 6.81
CA GLN A 76 8.52 25.06 8.04
C GLN A 76 8.96 26.52 8.02
N LYS A 77 8.19 27.37 8.70
CA LYS A 77 8.61 28.71 9.12
C LYS A 77 9.28 28.73 10.52
N LEU A 78 9.52 27.57 11.12
CA LEU A 78 9.74 27.44 12.55
C LEU A 78 11.10 27.95 13.03
N GLU A 79 11.04 28.62 14.17
CA GLU A 79 12.16 29.12 14.96
C GLU A 79 13.06 27.96 15.40
N LYS A 80 14.36 28.20 15.43
CA LYS A 80 15.43 27.21 15.68
C LYS A 80 15.38 26.54 17.07
N GLU A 81 14.34 26.76 17.87
CA GLU A 81 14.27 26.37 19.28
C GLU A 81 13.62 24.99 19.52
N SER A 82 12.83 24.44 18.58
CA SER A 82 12.19 23.13 18.77
C SER A 82 13.15 21.98 18.48
N LEU A 83 13.32 21.00 19.38
CA LEU A 83 14.20 19.82 19.19
C LEU A 83 13.99 19.06 17.87
N GLU A 84 12.82 19.19 17.26
CA GLU A 84 12.45 18.54 16.01
C GLU A 84 12.93 19.28 14.74
N TRP A 85 13.55 20.45 14.88
CA TRP A 85 13.98 21.29 13.75
C TRP A 85 14.94 20.57 12.80
N PHE A 86 15.73 19.62 13.33
CA PHE A 86 16.82 18.98 12.61
C PHE A 86 16.35 18.10 11.43
N TYR A 87 15.19 17.45 11.55
CA TYR A 87 14.68 16.55 10.51
C TYR A 87 13.53 17.16 9.69
N LYS A 88 12.90 18.23 10.17
CA LYS A 88 11.78 18.85 9.46
C LYS A 88 12.24 19.79 8.35
N GLY A 89 11.52 19.78 7.23
CA GLY A 89 11.72 20.71 6.11
C GLY A 89 13.12 20.67 5.48
N GLN A 90 13.83 19.55 5.59
CA GLN A 90 15.20 19.41 5.08
C GLN A 90 15.25 19.33 3.55
N MET A 91 14.13 19.00 2.89
CA MET A 91 14.01 18.99 1.42
C MET A 91 13.71 20.38 0.85
N LYS A 92 14.70 21.28 0.97
CA LYS A 92 14.57 22.71 0.61
C LYS A 92 14.13 22.95 -0.84
N GLU A 93 14.60 22.14 -1.79
CA GLU A 93 14.23 22.26 -3.20
C GLU A 93 12.76 21.90 -3.45
N VAL A 94 12.24 20.88 -2.77
CA VAL A 94 10.81 20.55 -2.79
C VAL A 94 10.01 21.74 -2.28
N GLY A 95 10.45 22.37 -1.18
CA GLY A 95 9.84 23.59 -0.66
C GLY A 95 9.81 24.76 -1.65
N LYS A 96 10.90 24.99 -2.38
CA LYS A 96 10.94 26.01 -3.44
C LYS A 96 10.00 25.70 -4.59
N MET A 97 9.90 24.42 -5.00
CA MET A 97 8.99 24.02 -6.08
C MET A 97 7.52 24.25 -5.69
N ILE A 98 7.15 23.99 -4.44
CA ILE A 98 5.80 24.23 -3.91
C ILE A 98 5.50 25.72 -3.86
N ALA A 99 6.42 26.52 -3.32
CA ALA A 99 6.25 27.98 -3.24
C ALA A 99 6.06 28.63 -4.62
N ASN A 100 6.66 28.04 -5.67
CA ASN A 100 6.54 28.49 -7.05
C ASN A 100 5.33 27.88 -7.80
N GLY A 101 4.46 27.11 -7.13
CA GLY A 101 3.31 26.45 -7.74
C GLY A 101 3.65 25.34 -8.74
N LYS A 102 4.89 24.82 -8.68
CA LYS A 102 5.39 23.76 -9.59
C LYS A 102 5.27 22.35 -9.00
N ALA A 103 4.92 22.24 -7.73
CA ALA A 103 4.73 20.97 -7.04
C ALA A 103 3.61 21.09 -6.00
N SER A 104 3.03 19.95 -5.66
CA SER A 104 2.05 19.82 -4.58
C SER A 104 2.47 18.66 -3.69
N ILE A 105 2.23 18.79 -2.38
CA ILE A 105 2.42 17.70 -1.42
C ILE A 105 1.04 17.18 -1.02
N GLY A 106 0.90 15.86 -1.02
CA GLY A 106 -0.21 15.16 -0.35
C GLY A 106 0.32 14.28 0.77
N THR A 107 -0.55 13.93 1.70
CA THR A 107 -0.26 12.97 2.78
C THR A 107 -0.92 11.65 2.45
N LEU A 108 -0.13 10.58 2.43
CA LEU A 108 -0.65 9.21 2.39
C LEU A 108 -0.55 8.62 3.79
N LEU A 109 -1.69 8.36 4.44
CA LEU A 109 -1.71 7.70 5.73
C LEU A 109 -1.64 6.19 5.50
N ALA A 110 -0.58 5.57 6.00
CA ALA A 110 -0.38 4.13 5.89
C ALA A 110 -0.97 3.43 7.13
N ASP A 111 -2.07 2.69 6.96
CA ASP A 111 -2.55 1.75 7.97
C ASP A 111 -1.50 0.66 8.32
N PRO A 112 -1.47 0.13 9.55
CA PRO A 112 -0.70 -1.06 9.86
C PRO A 112 -1.20 -2.26 9.04
N PRO A 113 -0.33 -3.18 8.58
CA PRO A 113 1.13 -3.24 8.69
C PRO A 113 1.88 -2.30 7.71
N THR A 114 2.98 -1.69 8.18
CA THR A 114 3.81 -0.76 7.38
C THR A 114 5.00 -1.46 6.74
N THR A 115 4.78 -2.59 6.06
CA THR A 115 5.86 -3.29 5.32
C THR A 115 5.97 -2.77 3.89
N THR A 116 7.18 -2.76 3.35
CA THR A 116 7.49 -2.15 2.04
C THR A 116 6.78 -2.87 0.88
N LEU A 117 6.81 -4.21 0.85
CA LEU A 117 6.21 -5.01 -0.22
C LEU A 117 4.69 -4.82 -0.30
N GLN A 118 4.00 -4.85 0.84
CA GLN A 118 2.54 -4.67 0.89
C GLN A 118 2.14 -3.28 0.38
N ARG A 119 2.97 -2.26 0.63
CA ARG A 119 2.73 -0.90 0.15
C ARG A 119 3.01 -0.76 -1.35
N LEU A 120 4.04 -1.42 -1.85
CA LEU A 120 4.32 -1.51 -3.29
C LEU A 120 3.17 -2.18 -4.03
N LYS A 121 2.67 -3.32 -3.53
CA LYS A 121 1.51 -4.02 -4.07
C LYS A 121 0.28 -3.11 -4.07
N ALA A 122 -0.06 -2.53 -2.92
CA ALA A 122 -1.20 -1.62 -2.79
C ALA A 122 -1.11 -0.39 -3.74
N LEU A 123 0.09 0.20 -3.88
CA LEU A 123 0.30 1.37 -4.73
C LEU A 123 0.21 1.03 -6.22
N THR A 124 0.66 -0.17 -6.61
CA THR A 124 0.65 -0.59 -8.02
C THR A 124 -0.70 -1.15 -8.48
N THR A 125 -1.44 -1.82 -7.58
CA THR A 125 -2.74 -2.44 -7.89
C THR A 125 -3.93 -1.57 -7.48
N GLY A 126 -3.71 -0.54 -6.66
CA GLY A 126 -4.78 0.33 -6.12
C GLY A 126 -5.61 -0.35 -5.04
N THR A 127 -5.07 -1.39 -4.40
CA THR A 127 -5.82 -2.26 -3.50
C THR A 127 -5.41 -2.08 -2.03
N LEU A 128 -6.27 -2.51 -1.09
CA LEU A 128 -5.97 -2.41 0.35
C LEU A 128 -5.01 -3.55 0.77
N PRO A 129 -3.92 -3.25 1.51
CA PRO A 129 -3.02 -4.28 2.03
C PRO A 129 -3.71 -5.10 3.13
N THR A 130 -3.50 -6.42 3.16
CA THR A 130 -4.08 -7.28 4.21
C THR A 130 -3.03 -7.96 5.08
N PHE A 131 -3.40 -8.30 6.31
CA PHE A 131 -2.48 -8.91 7.29
C PHE A 131 -1.91 -10.27 6.86
N ILE A 132 -2.59 -11.01 5.97
CA ILE A 132 -2.04 -12.28 5.43
C ILE A 132 -0.89 -12.00 4.46
N ASP A 133 -0.98 -10.95 3.63
CA ASP A 133 0.13 -10.52 2.78
C ASP A 133 1.37 -10.09 3.61
N ALA A 134 1.22 -9.87 4.92
CA ALA A 134 2.36 -9.53 5.79
C ALA A 134 3.21 -10.77 6.08
N GLY A 135 2.58 -11.95 6.13
CA GLY A 135 3.27 -13.24 6.22
C GLY A 135 4.02 -13.59 4.94
N ASP A 136 3.50 -13.17 3.79
CA ASP A 136 4.15 -13.36 2.49
C ASP A 136 5.43 -12.51 2.34
N ASN A 137 5.65 -11.48 3.16
CA ASN A 137 6.97 -10.85 3.26
C ASN A 137 8.09 -11.83 3.64
N PHE A 138 7.76 -12.95 4.29
CA PHE A 138 8.74 -13.97 4.69
C PHE A 138 8.95 -15.04 3.61
N SER A 139 8.07 -15.13 2.60
CA SER A 139 8.21 -16.00 1.44
C SER A 139 7.40 -15.43 0.27
N PRO A 140 7.88 -14.35 -0.38
CA PRO A 140 7.11 -13.67 -1.41
C PRO A 140 6.87 -14.63 -2.57
N ASP A 141 5.61 -14.91 -2.90
CA ASP A 141 5.30 -15.47 -4.21
C ASP A 141 5.71 -14.42 -5.25
N ALA A 142 6.65 -14.78 -6.12
CA ALA A 142 7.28 -13.86 -7.08
C ALA A 142 6.30 -13.31 -8.15
N ALA A 143 5.06 -13.78 -8.17
CA ALA A 143 4.08 -13.46 -9.20
C ALA A 143 2.94 -12.61 -8.64
N VAL A 144 2.91 -11.31 -8.99
CA VAL A 144 1.74 -10.46 -8.76
C VAL A 144 0.67 -10.78 -9.82
N ASN A 145 -0.34 -11.55 -9.43
CA ASN A 145 -1.42 -11.97 -10.33
C ASN A 145 -2.50 -10.89 -10.52
N GLU A 146 -2.58 -9.90 -9.63
CA GLU A 146 -3.57 -8.81 -9.63
C GLU A 146 -3.32 -7.78 -10.73
N ASP A 147 -4.38 -7.10 -11.20
CA ASP A 147 -4.25 -5.98 -12.14
C ASP A 147 -3.40 -4.84 -11.55
N SER A 148 -2.53 -4.24 -12.36
CA SER A 148 -1.65 -3.16 -11.92
C SER A 148 -1.44 -2.13 -13.02
N PHE A 149 -1.20 -0.87 -12.66
CA PHE A 149 -0.95 0.16 -13.68
C PHE A 149 0.30 -0.14 -14.52
N ILE A 150 1.27 -0.87 -13.95
CA ILE A 150 2.49 -1.30 -14.62
C ILE A 150 2.16 -2.34 -15.70
N TYR A 151 1.38 -3.35 -15.33
CA TYR A 151 0.89 -4.37 -16.25
C TYR A 151 0.07 -3.74 -17.39
N GLN A 152 -0.87 -2.86 -17.06
CA GLN A 152 -1.72 -2.20 -18.06
C GLN A 152 -0.91 -1.29 -19.00
N ALA A 153 0.10 -0.59 -18.49
CA ALA A 153 1.01 0.19 -19.33
C ALA A 153 1.80 -0.69 -20.32
N ALA A 154 2.29 -1.84 -19.86
CA ALA A 154 2.98 -2.80 -20.72
C ALA A 154 2.04 -3.41 -21.79
N GLN A 155 0.80 -3.76 -21.43
CA GLN A 155 -0.20 -4.26 -22.39
C GLN A 155 -0.56 -3.23 -23.46
N LEU A 156 -0.52 -1.94 -23.13
CA LEU A 156 -0.69 -0.84 -24.09
C LEU A 156 0.56 -0.56 -24.94
N GLY A 157 1.60 -1.40 -24.85
CA GLY A 157 2.85 -1.24 -25.60
C GLY A 157 3.69 -0.03 -25.18
N LYS A 158 3.49 0.48 -23.96
CA LYS A 158 4.32 1.58 -23.43
C LYS A 158 5.70 1.04 -23.04
N ASN A 159 6.72 1.90 -23.12
CA ASN A 159 8.04 1.58 -22.61
C ASN A 159 8.05 1.75 -21.09
N VAL A 160 8.20 0.63 -20.38
CA VAL A 160 8.21 0.56 -18.92
C VAL A 160 9.58 0.05 -18.48
N ASN A 161 10.30 0.83 -17.69
CA ASN A 161 11.57 0.42 -17.07
C ASN A 161 11.44 0.54 -15.56
N LEU A 162 11.79 -0.52 -14.84
CA LEU A 162 11.88 -0.54 -13.39
C LEU A 162 13.35 -0.57 -12.99
N LEU A 163 13.70 0.21 -11.97
CA LEU A 163 15.04 0.27 -11.40
C LEU A 163 14.88 0.21 -9.88
N GLY A 164 15.42 -0.85 -9.27
CA GLY A 164 15.25 -1.15 -7.86
C GLY A 164 16.07 -2.36 -7.43
N ASP A 165 15.96 -2.73 -6.17
CA ASP A 165 16.43 -4.00 -5.63
C ASP A 165 15.45 -5.14 -5.95
N ASP A 166 15.80 -6.38 -5.59
CA ASP A 166 14.99 -7.59 -5.86
C ASP A 166 13.63 -7.61 -5.12
N THR A 167 13.34 -6.58 -4.33
CA THR A 167 12.04 -6.34 -3.70
C THR A 167 10.97 -5.87 -4.72
N TRP A 168 11.38 -5.47 -5.93
CA TRP A 168 10.55 -4.88 -6.99
C TRP A 168 10.15 -5.86 -8.11
#